data_AF-A0A519W026-F1
#
_entry.id   AF-A0A519W026-F1
#
_cell.length_a   1.000
_cell.length_b   1.000
_cell.length_c   1.000
_cell.angle_alpha   90.00
_cell.angle_beta   90.00
_cell.angle_gamma   90.00
#
_symmetry.space_group_name_H-M   'P 1'
#
loop_
_entity.id
_entity.type
_entity.pdbx_description
1 polymer ?
#
loop_
_entity_poly.entity_id
_entity_poly.type
_entity_poly.pdbx_seq_one_letter_code
_entity_poly.pdbx_strand_id
1 'polypeptide(L)'
;MRIFLLYVLIIYCFTFGILGREIGGMPFGTLIEGIMLVLWIVVLVTTPKDDWKAVNSDLFFVFLFWFLVSIVEVVNPGSSTRGWLQEIRSAALYPFLMIPLGFLIFKENKHLDTFLIIVVAFSTLASLNGIK
;
A
#
# COMPACT_ATOMS: atom_id res chain seq x y z
N MET A 1 -12.64 -0.81 12.65
CA MET A 1 -11.33 -1.50 12.68
C MET A 1 -10.61 -1.46 11.32
N ARG A 2 -11.18 -2.00 10.23
CA ARG A 2 -10.57 -1.99 8.88
C ARG A 2 -10.08 -0.61 8.41
N ILE A 3 -10.97 0.39 8.45
CA ILE A 3 -10.67 1.76 8.01
C ILE A 3 -9.56 2.42 8.84
N PHE A 4 -9.55 2.16 10.16
CA PHE A 4 -8.54 2.68 11.06
C PHE A 4 -7.14 2.13 10.71
N LEU A 5 -7.03 0.81 10.50
CA LEU A 5 -5.78 0.17 10.10
C LEU A 5 -5.28 0.68 8.74
N LEU A 6 -6.19 0.94 7.80
CA LEU A 6 -5.85 1.56 6.52
C LEU A 6 -5.28 2.97 6.70
N TYR A 7 -5.89 3.82 7.55
CA TYR A 7 -5.34 5.15 7.82
C TYR A 7 -3.99 5.09 8.55
N VAL A 8 -3.81 4.14 9.48
CA VAL A 8 -2.50 3.90 10.11
C VAL A 8 -1.45 3.54 9.06
N LEU A 9 -1.76 2.64 8.13
CA LEU A 9 -0.86 2.28 7.03
C LEU A 9 -0.49 3.50 6.18
N ILE A 10 -1.48 4.32 5.82
CA ILE A 10 -1.27 5.51 4.97
C ILE A 10 -0.40 6.55 5.68
N ILE A 11 -0.69 6.85 6.95
CA ILE A 11 0.14 7.76 7.77
C ILE A 11 1.55 7.20 7.92
N TYR A 12 1.69 5.88 8.08
CA TYR A 12 2.99 5.23 8.18
C TYR A 12 3.83 5.42 6.90
N CYS A 13 3.22 5.34 5.71
CA CYS A 13 3.89 5.60 4.43
C CYS A 13 4.51 7.01 4.33
N PHE A 14 4.00 8.01 5.06
CA PHE A 14 4.61 9.34 5.11
C PHE A 14 5.67 9.51 6.20
N THR A 15 5.59 8.71 7.27
CA THR A 15 6.42 8.91 8.47
C THR A 15 7.60 7.95 8.56
N PHE A 16 7.59 6.80 7.88
CA PHE A 16 8.66 5.80 7.98
C PHE A 16 10.04 6.35 7.59
N GLY A 17 10.10 7.27 6.62
CA GLY A 17 11.36 7.90 6.19
C GLY A 17 11.98 8.78 7.28
N ILE A 18 11.13 9.47 8.06
CA ILE A 18 11.58 10.25 9.22
C ILE A 18 12.11 9.32 10.30
N LEU A 19 11.38 8.24 10.62
CA LEU A 19 11.82 7.26 11.60
C LEU A 19 13.16 6.61 11.20
N GLY A 20 13.32 6.28 9.92
CA GLY A 20 14.57 5.75 9.38
C GLY A 20 15.73 6.73 9.50
N ARG A 21 15.49 8.02 9.30
CA ARG A 21 16.51 9.07 9.39
C ARG A 21 16.91 9.40 10.84
N GLU A 22 15.94 9.56 11.73
CA GLU A 22 16.18 10.06 13.09
C GLU A 22 16.53 8.95 14.10
N ILE A 23 15.95 7.76 13.93
CA ILE A 23 16.17 6.63 14.86
C ILE A 23 17.22 5.67 14.28
N GLY A 24 17.11 5.34 12.99
CA GLY A 24 17.98 4.37 12.33
C GLY A 24 17.88 2.95 12.92
N GLY A 25 18.82 2.08 12.56
CA GLY A 25 18.99 0.75 13.17
C GLY A 25 18.00 -0.35 12.76
N MET A 26 16.93 -0.04 12.03
CA MET A 26 15.93 -1.01 11.55
C MET A 26 15.43 -0.66 10.14
N PRO A 27 15.10 -1.64 9.29
CA PRO A 27 14.48 -1.38 7.99
C PRO A 27 13.01 -0.95 8.13
N PHE A 28 12.74 0.29 8.54
CA PHE A 28 11.37 0.79 8.75
C PHE A 28 10.44 0.57 7.55
N GLY A 29 10.96 0.62 6.32
CA GLY A 29 10.18 0.32 5.12
C GLY A 29 9.51 -1.07 5.12
N THR A 30 10.08 -2.09 5.77
CA THR A 30 9.48 -3.44 5.82
C THR A 30 8.27 -3.55 6.74
N LEU A 31 8.04 -2.55 7.59
CA LEU A 31 6.85 -2.52 8.45
C LEU A 31 5.58 -2.20 7.65
N ILE A 32 5.72 -1.62 6.45
CA ILE A 32 4.59 -1.41 5.52
C ILE A 32 3.92 -2.77 5.22
N GLU A 33 4.70 -3.79 4.88
CA GLU A 33 4.16 -5.13 4.65
C GLU A 33 3.54 -5.73 5.90
N GLY A 34 4.17 -5.55 7.06
CA GLY A 34 3.65 -6.07 8.33
C GLY A 34 2.25 -5.51 8.63
N ILE A 35 2.08 -4.19 8.52
CA ILE A 35 0.79 -3.53 8.73
C ILE A 35 -0.21 -3.94 7.64
N MET A 36 0.22 -3.99 6.38
CA MET A 36 -0.64 -4.39 5.26
C MET A 36 -1.11 -5.85 5.38
N LEU A 37 -0.26 -6.76 5.86
CA LEU A 37 -0.60 -8.17 6.10
C LEU A 37 -1.65 -8.30 7.22
N VAL A 38 -1.48 -7.57 8.32
CA VAL A 38 -2.49 -7.51 9.39
C VAL A 38 -3.81 -6.97 8.86
N LEU A 39 -3.79 -5.91 8.07
CA LEU A 39 -4.98 -5.35 7.43
C LEU A 39 -5.68 -6.38 6.53
N TRP A 40 -4.92 -7.13 5.71
CA TRP A 40 -5.47 -8.18 4.88
C TRP A 40 -6.12 -9.32 5.68
N ILE A 41 -5.48 -9.79 6.75
CA ILE A 41 -6.07 -10.80 7.64
C ILE A 41 -7.41 -10.30 8.19
N VAL A 42 -7.45 -9.05 8.67
CA VAL A 42 -8.68 -8.45 9.19
C VAL A 42 -9.75 -8.38 8.11
N VAL A 43 -9.41 -7.94 6.89
CA VAL A 43 -10.36 -7.86 5.78
C VAL A 43 -10.88 -9.24 5.40
N LEU A 44 -10.04 -10.26 5.30
CA LEU A 44 -10.44 -11.64 4.95
C LEU A 44 -11.41 -12.23 5.98
N VAL A 45 -11.21 -11.96 7.26
CA VAL A 45 -12.07 -12.51 8.34
C VAL A 45 -13.37 -11.73 8.51
N THR A 46 -13.34 -10.41 8.31
CA THR A 46 -14.47 -9.53 8.68
C THR A 46 -15.36 -9.11 7.51
N THR A 47 -14.93 -9.34 6.27
CA THR A 47 -15.67 -8.88 5.08
C THR A 47 -16.69 -9.93 4.63
N PRO A 48 -17.99 -9.60 4.57
CA PRO A 48 -19.01 -10.49 4.03
C PRO A 48 -18.71 -10.92 2.60
N LYS A 49 -19.09 -12.14 2.22
CA LYS A 49 -18.83 -12.70 0.88
C LYS A 49 -19.41 -11.82 -0.24
N ASP A 50 -20.56 -11.19 -0.01
CA ASP A 50 -21.21 -10.34 -1.03
C ASP A 50 -20.40 -9.07 -1.36
N ASP A 51 -19.66 -8.53 -0.41
CA ASP A 51 -18.85 -7.32 -0.63
C ASP A 51 -17.69 -7.55 -1.61
N TRP A 52 -17.24 -8.80 -1.77
CA TRP A 52 -16.15 -9.16 -2.69
C TRP A 52 -16.49 -8.96 -4.16
N LYS A 53 -17.78 -8.88 -4.49
CA LYS A 53 -18.24 -8.53 -5.84
C LYS A 53 -17.70 -7.16 -6.28
N ALA A 54 -17.46 -6.24 -5.33
CA ALA A 54 -16.90 -4.91 -5.61
C ALA A 54 -15.44 -4.95 -6.11
N VAL A 55 -14.70 -6.02 -5.83
CA VAL A 55 -13.31 -6.17 -6.30
C VAL A 55 -13.26 -6.55 -7.79
N ASN A 56 -14.33 -7.16 -8.32
CA ASN A 56 -14.44 -7.55 -9.71
C ASN A 56 -14.60 -6.31 -10.60
N SER A 57 -13.47 -5.71 -10.97
CA SER A 57 -13.36 -4.45 -11.71
C SER A 57 -12.18 -4.52 -12.67
N ASP A 58 -12.24 -3.74 -13.75
CA ASP A 58 -11.14 -3.62 -14.71
C ASP A 58 -9.84 -3.20 -14.01
N LEU A 59 -9.93 -2.32 -13.00
CA LEU A 59 -8.79 -1.86 -12.24
C LEU A 59 -8.09 -3.00 -11.49
N PHE A 60 -8.86 -3.90 -10.88
CA PHE A 60 -8.29 -5.10 -10.25
C PHE A 60 -7.57 -5.98 -11.28
N PHE A 61 -8.17 -6.23 -12.44
CA PHE A 61 -7.56 -7.08 -13.46
C PHE A 61 -6.32 -6.45 -14.10
N VAL A 62 -6.30 -5.14 -14.30
CA VAL A 62 -5.13 -4.41 -14.79
C VAL A 62 -3.96 -4.57 -13.82
N PHE A 63 -4.18 -4.38 -12.52
CA PHE A 63 -3.12 -4.53 -11.53
C PHE A 63 -2.73 -5.98 -11.26
N LEU A 64 -3.66 -6.93 -11.40
CA LEU A 64 -3.35 -8.35 -11.40
C LEU A 64 -2.45 -8.71 -12.58
N PHE A 65 -2.79 -8.25 -13.78
CA PHE A 65 -1.97 -8.46 -14.98
C PHE A 65 -0.58 -7.83 -14.81
N TRP A 66 -0.52 -6.57 -14.36
CA TRP A 66 0.74 -5.88 -14.07
C TRP A 66 1.59 -6.67 -13.07
N PHE A 67 1.00 -7.14 -11.97
CA PHE A 67 1.70 -7.96 -10.98
C PHE A 67 2.23 -9.27 -11.57
N LEU A 68 1.46 -9.96 -12.41
CA LEU A 68 1.92 -11.17 -13.10
C LEU A 68 3.08 -10.89 -14.05
N VAL A 69 3.02 -9.79 -14.81
CA VAL A 69 4.14 -9.35 -15.67
C VAL A 69 5.38 -9.10 -14.83
N SER A 70 5.27 -8.32 -13.74
CA SER A 70 6.39 -8.05 -12.84
C SER A 70 6.96 -9.30 -12.17
N ILE A 71 6.15 -10.35 -11.92
CA ILE A 71 6.68 -11.64 -11.46
C ILE A 71 7.59 -12.27 -12.50
N VAL A 72 7.18 -12.27 -13.78
CA VAL A 72 7.95 -12.89 -14.88
C VAL A 72 9.29 -12.19 -15.10
N GLU A 73 9.40 -10.90 -14.79
CA GLU A 73 10.65 -10.13 -14.91
C GLU A 73 11.81 -10.66 -14.06
N VAL A 74 11.56 -11.50 -13.05
CA VAL A 74 12.65 -12.17 -12.30
C VAL A 74 13.53 -13.05 -13.19
N VAL A 75 12.95 -13.59 -14.28
CA VAL A 75 13.64 -14.48 -15.23
C VAL A 75 14.42 -13.68 -16.27
N ASN A 76 14.27 -12.36 -16.32
CA ASN A 76 14.99 -11.51 -17.25
C ASN A 76 16.51 -11.68 -17.04
N PRO A 77 17.29 -12.03 -18.08
CA PRO A 77 18.74 -12.19 -17.98
C PRO A 77 19.48 -10.94 -17.46
N GLY A 78 18.91 -9.75 -17.62
CA GLY A 78 19.47 -8.49 -17.11
C GLY A 78 19.06 -8.15 -15.67
N SER A 79 18.24 -8.98 -15.02
CA SER A 79 17.73 -8.72 -13.68
C SER A 79 18.59 -9.37 -12.60
N SER A 80 18.81 -8.64 -11.51
CA SER A 80 19.30 -9.25 -10.27
C SER A 80 18.10 -9.66 -9.43
N THR A 81 18.08 -10.89 -8.90
CA THR A 81 16.95 -11.37 -8.07
C THR A 81 16.72 -10.48 -6.84
N ARG A 82 17.80 -9.94 -6.26
CA ARG A 82 17.70 -9.01 -5.12
C ARG A 82 17.14 -7.65 -5.54
N GLY A 83 17.57 -7.11 -6.68
CA GLY A 83 17.04 -5.85 -7.21
C GLY A 83 15.56 -5.99 -7.56
N TRP A 84 15.21 -7.05 -8.29
CA TRP A 84 13.81 -7.39 -8.60
C TRP A 84 12.95 -7.48 -7.34
N LEU A 85 13.42 -8.17 -6.29
CA LEU A 85 12.67 -8.30 -5.05
C LEU A 85 12.44 -6.96 -4.35
N GLN A 86 13.37 -6.01 -4.46
CA GLN A 86 13.18 -4.67 -3.91
C GLN A 86 12.18 -3.86 -4.74
N GLU A 87 12.28 -3.92 -6.06
CA GLU A 87 11.45 -3.13 -6.97
C GLU A 87 10.00 -3.63 -7.04
N ILE A 88 9.79 -4.96 -7.12
CA ILE A 88 8.44 -5.53 -7.27
C ILE A 88 7.50 -5.13 -6.12
N ARG A 89 8.04 -4.87 -4.92
CA ARG A 89 7.29 -4.49 -3.72
C ARG A 89 6.44 -3.25 -3.98
N SER A 90 7.08 -2.12 -4.25
CA SER A 90 6.39 -0.85 -4.48
C SER A 90 5.83 -0.72 -5.90
N ALA A 91 6.48 -1.34 -6.90
CA ALA A 91 6.09 -1.20 -8.29
C ALA A 91 4.84 -2.02 -8.66
N ALA A 92 4.60 -3.16 -8.01
CA ALA A 92 3.55 -4.09 -8.43
C ALA A 92 2.76 -4.72 -7.27
N LEU A 93 3.45 -5.22 -6.25
CA LEU A 93 2.82 -5.92 -5.13
C LEU A 93 1.91 -4.99 -4.31
N TYR A 94 2.40 -3.83 -3.87
CA TYR A 94 1.58 -2.92 -3.07
C TYR A 94 0.38 -2.39 -3.86
N PRO A 95 0.51 -1.88 -5.10
CA PRO A 95 -0.65 -1.44 -5.86
C PRO A 95 -1.68 -2.56 -6.04
N PHE A 96 -1.25 -3.76 -6.44
CA PHE A 96 -2.13 -4.91 -6.59
C PHE A 96 -2.90 -5.25 -5.30
N LEU A 97 -2.23 -5.22 -4.15
CA LEU A 97 -2.86 -5.48 -2.86
C LEU A 97 -3.73 -4.32 -2.36
N MET A 98 -3.39 -3.08 -2.67
CA MET A 98 -4.14 -1.91 -2.22
C MET A 98 -5.44 -1.70 -2.99
N ILE A 99 -5.52 -2.11 -4.25
CA ILE A 99 -6.74 -1.96 -5.07
C ILE A 99 -7.96 -2.68 -4.46
N PRO A 100 -7.91 -4.00 -4.15
CA PRO A 100 -9.00 -4.69 -3.46
C PRO A 100 -9.33 -4.07 -2.12
N LEU A 101 -8.32 -3.68 -1.33
CA LEU A 101 -8.51 -3.04 -0.03
C LEU A 101 -9.31 -1.74 -0.17
N GLY A 102 -9.02 -0.93 -1.20
CA GLY A 102 -9.77 0.26 -1.54
C GLY A 102 -11.26 -0.05 -1.76
N PHE A 103 -11.58 -0.99 -2.65
CA PHE A 103 -12.97 -1.38 -2.95
C PHE A 103 -13.72 -2.00 -1.76
N LEU A 104 -13.01 -2.71 -0.88
CA LEU A 104 -13.60 -3.39 0.27
C LEU A 104 -13.77 -2.45 1.48
N ILE A 105 -12.95 -1.41 1.61
CA ILE A 105 -12.92 -0.53 2.78
C ILE A 105 -13.60 0.82 2.51
N PHE A 106 -13.39 1.42 1.34
CA PHE A 106 -13.99 2.72 0.99
C PHE A 106 -15.42 2.57 0.50
N LYS A 107 -16.35 2.41 1.45
CA LYS A 107 -17.80 2.31 1.18
C LYS A 107 -18.54 3.65 1.16
N GLU A 108 -17.93 4.73 1.65
CA GLU A 108 -18.55 6.05 1.79
C GLU A 108 -17.59 7.15 1.31
N ASN A 109 -18.15 8.24 0.76
CA ASN A 109 -17.36 9.40 0.30
C ASN A 109 -16.47 9.99 1.40
N LYS A 110 -16.95 9.98 2.65
CA LYS A 110 -16.18 10.43 3.82
C LYS A 110 -14.84 9.71 3.97
N HIS A 111 -14.73 8.44 3.55
CA HIS A 111 -13.48 7.71 3.61
C HIS A 111 -12.46 8.24 2.60
N LEU A 112 -12.93 8.58 1.39
CA LEU A 112 -12.13 9.23 0.37
C LEU A 112 -11.72 10.64 0.81
N ASP A 113 -12.63 11.41 1.38
CA ASP A 113 -12.33 12.75 1.90
C ASP A 113 -11.23 12.69 2.97
N THR A 114 -11.34 11.76 3.91
CA THR A 114 -10.33 11.57 4.96
C THR A 114 -8.98 11.15 4.37
N PHE A 115 -8.98 10.24 3.40
CA PHE A 115 -7.77 9.86 2.68
C PHE A 115 -7.09 11.06 2.02
N LEU A 116 -7.84 11.86 1.28
CA LEU A 116 -7.34 13.06 0.60
C LEU A 116 -6.78 14.07 1.60
N ILE A 117 -7.47 14.31 2.72
CA ILE A 117 -7.00 15.19 3.79
C ILE A 117 -5.67 14.70 4.37
N ILE A 118 -5.54 13.40 4.69
CA ILE A 118 -4.30 12.82 5.20
C ILE A 118 -3.16 13.03 4.19
N VAL A 119 -3.38 12.67 2.92
CA VAL A 119 -2.37 12.81 1.86
C VAL A 119 -1.93 14.26 1.70
N VAL A 120 -2.88 15.19 1.54
CA VAL A 120 -2.56 16.61 1.36
C VAL A 120 -1.85 17.18 2.58
N ALA A 121 -2.30 16.87 3.80
CA ALA A 121 -1.67 17.36 5.02
C ALA A 121 -0.23 16.85 5.17
N PHE A 122 -0.01 15.54 5.03
CA PHE A 122 1.34 14.98 5.17
C PHE A 122 2.26 15.35 4.02
N SER A 123 1.77 15.43 2.77
CA SER A 123 2.54 15.95 1.63
C SER A 123 2.97 17.40 1.85
N THR A 124 2.09 18.24 2.41
CA THR A 124 2.42 19.63 2.75
C THR A 124 3.48 19.69 3.84
N LEU A 125 3.32 18.94 4.93
CA LEU A 125 4.31 18.87 6.01
C LEU A 125 5.67 18.36 5.53
N ALA A 126 5.69 17.33 4.68
CA ALA A 126 6.92 16.81 4.08
C ALA A 126 7.60 17.85 3.20
N SER A 127 6.84 18.59 2.40
CA SER A 127 7.36 19.67 1.55
C SER A 127 7.97 20.79 2.40
N LEU A 128 7.32 21.19 3.49
CA LEU A 128 7.87 22.19 4.42
C LEU A 128 9.18 21.73 5.08
N ASN A 129 9.30 20.45 5.43
CA ASN A 129 10.55 19.90 5.96
C ASN A 129 11.67 19.86 4.91
N GLY A 130 11.33 19.79 3.62
CA GLY A 130 12.28 19.79 2.50
C GLY A 130 12.75 21.18 2.04
N ILE A 131 12.16 22.27 2.54
CA ILE A 131 12.61 23.66 2.29
C ILE A 131 13.90 23.99 3.09
N LYS A 132 14.31 23.11 4.00
CA LYS A 132 15.56 23.26 4.77
C LYS A 132 16.81 23.14 3.92
#